data_AF-A0A536SJQ7-F1
#
_entry.id   AF-A0A536SJQ7-F1
#
_cell.length_a   1.000
_cell.length_b   1.000
_cell.length_c   1.000
_cell.angle_alpha   90.00
_cell.angle_beta   90.00
_cell.angle_gamma   90.00
#
_symmetry.space_group_name_H-M   'P 1'
#
loop_
_entity.id
_entity.type
_entity.pdbx_description
1 polymer ?
#
loop_
_entity_poly.entity_id
_entity_poly.type
_entity_poly.pdbx_seq_one_letter_code
_entity_poly.pdbx_strand_id
1 'polypeptide(L)'
;MALAVAAALGLPHAATAQTQDELRALREQVRQLDKRVQDAETTAQQAAVQASSRPASESAMNPAVSVILNGIYSNLSQDPNTFRINGFVPTFGDVGPGVRGLSLGESEFAIAANIDHHFRG
;
A
#
# COMPACT_ATOMS: atom_id res chain seq x y z
N MET A 1 33.23 11.47 54.63
CA MET A 1 32.04 12.33 54.79
C MET A 1 32.29 13.64 54.05
N ALA A 2 31.83 13.75 52.81
CA ALA A 2 31.55 15.03 52.15
C ALA A 2 30.65 14.72 50.95
N LEU A 3 29.35 14.83 51.20
CA LEU A 3 28.26 14.79 50.24
C LEU A 3 28.28 16.13 49.47
N ALA A 4 28.25 16.11 48.14
CA ALA A 4 27.95 17.28 47.33
C ALA A 4 26.88 16.91 46.29
N VAL A 5 25.64 17.17 46.68
CA VAL A 5 24.47 17.25 45.80
C VAL A 5 24.28 18.73 45.44
N ALA A 6 24.28 19.07 44.15
CA ALA A 6 23.66 20.26 43.56
C ALA A 6 23.78 20.14 42.03
N ALA A 7 22.75 19.75 41.28
CA ALA A 7 21.60 20.54 40.82
C ALA A 7 21.78 21.06 39.37
N ALA A 8 20.63 21.30 38.71
CA ALA A 8 20.41 21.79 37.34
C ALA A 8 20.46 20.72 36.23
N LEU A 9 19.37 19.99 35.95
CA LEU A 9 18.26 20.40 35.08
C LEU A 9 18.70 21.17 33.82
N GLY A 10 18.57 20.53 32.65
CA GLY A 10 18.76 21.22 31.38
C GLY A 10 18.77 20.34 30.12
N LEU A 11 18.02 19.22 30.07
CA LEU A 11 17.69 18.63 28.77
C LEU A 11 16.68 19.56 28.09
N PRO A 12 16.82 19.86 26.78
CA PRO A 12 15.91 20.77 26.10
C PRO A 12 14.53 20.10 26.05
N HIS A 13 13.63 20.50 26.93
CA HIS A 13 12.24 20.02 27.00
C HIS A 13 11.47 20.29 25.69
N ALA A 14 11.99 21.19 24.85
CA ALA A 14 11.47 21.46 23.51
C ALA A 14 11.71 20.28 22.54
N ALA A 15 12.82 19.55 22.67
CA ALA A 15 13.14 18.45 21.77
C ALA A 15 12.25 17.22 22.02
N THR A 16 11.89 16.94 23.27
CA THR A 16 11.02 15.81 23.65
C THR A 16 9.54 16.07 23.32
N ALA A 17 9.09 17.32 23.36
CA ALA A 17 7.75 17.71 22.94
C ALA A 17 7.54 17.49 21.43
N GLN A 18 8.51 17.92 20.61
CA GLN A 18 8.49 17.73 19.15
C GLN A 18 8.39 16.24 18.77
N THR A 19 9.18 15.37 19.41
CA THR A 19 9.14 13.92 19.17
C THR A 19 7.80 13.28 19.57
N GLN A 20 7.15 13.77 20.64
CA GLN A 20 5.84 13.26 21.04
C GLN A 20 4.74 13.63 20.04
N ASP A 21 4.78 14.82 19.47
CA ASP A 21 3.81 15.26 18.48
C ASP A 21 3.98 14.51 17.15
N GLU A 22 5.22 14.26 16.71
CA GLU A 22 5.51 13.40 15.55
C GLU A 22 5.02 11.96 15.75
N LEU A 23 5.23 11.38 16.94
CA LEU A 23 4.71 10.05 17.28
C LEU A 23 3.18 9.98 17.23
N ARG A 24 2.49 11.05 17.64
CA ARG A 24 1.02 11.14 17.57
C ARG A 24 0.56 11.22 16.12
N ALA A 25 1.21 12.06 15.32
CA ALA A 25 0.92 12.20 13.89
C ALA A 25 1.12 10.87 13.14
N LEU A 26 2.21 10.16 13.42
CA LEU A 26 2.49 8.87 12.78
C LEU A 26 1.47 7.80 13.18
N ARG A 27 1.08 7.73 14.46
CA ARG A 27 0.02 6.82 14.92
C ARG A 27 -1.32 7.10 14.25
N GLU A 28 -1.64 8.37 14.03
CA GLU A 28 -2.85 8.75 13.31
C GLU A 28 -2.79 8.33 11.85
N GLN A 29 -1.63 8.54 11.20
CA GLN A 29 -1.41 8.12 9.83
C GLN A 29 -1.54 6.60 9.68
N VAL A 30 -0.97 5.82 10.61
CA VAL A 30 -1.13 4.34 10.63
C VAL A 30 -2.59 3.95 10.78
N ARG A 31 -3.36 4.58 11.69
CA ARG A 31 -4.80 4.32 11.84
C ARG A 31 -5.58 4.64 10.56
N GLN A 32 -5.22 5.71 9.89
CA GLN A 32 -5.85 6.10 8.62
C GLN A 32 -5.53 5.09 7.51
N LEU A 33 -4.30 4.59 7.44
CA LEU A 33 -3.92 3.54 6.47
C LEU A 33 -4.66 2.24 6.75
N ASP A 34 -4.72 1.80 8.02
CA ASP A 34 -5.41 0.58 8.42
C ASP A 34 -6.90 0.62 8.04
N LYS A 35 -7.57 1.75 8.29
CA LYS A 35 -8.96 1.96 7.85
C LYS A 35 -9.12 1.86 6.33
N ARG A 36 -8.21 2.46 5.57
CA ARG A 36 -8.24 2.39 4.09
C ARG A 36 -8.01 0.98 3.57
N VAL A 37 -7.18 0.19 4.24
CA VAL A 37 -6.95 -1.23 3.92
C VAL A 37 -8.23 -2.02 4.17
N GLN A 38 -8.87 -1.86 5.32
CA GLN A 38 -10.15 -2.55 5.63
C GLN A 38 -11.27 -2.18 4.65
N ASP A 39 -11.38 -0.90 4.26
CA ASP A 39 -12.36 -0.45 3.26
C ASP A 39 -12.10 -1.11 1.89
N ALA A 40 -10.83 -1.21 1.49
CA ALA A 40 -10.42 -1.84 0.25
C ALA A 40 -10.68 -3.37 0.28
N GLU A 41 -10.38 -4.04 1.38
CA GLU A 41 -10.66 -5.46 1.59
C GLU A 41 -12.17 -5.74 1.52
N THR A 42 -12.98 -4.92 2.19
CA THR A 42 -14.45 -5.06 2.18
C THR A 42 -15.02 -4.88 0.77
N THR A 43 -14.50 -3.91 0.02
CA THR A 43 -14.89 -3.66 -1.37
C THR A 43 -14.52 -4.82 -2.27
N ALA A 44 -13.31 -5.38 -2.10
CA ALA A 44 -12.87 -6.56 -2.84
C ALA A 44 -13.74 -7.78 -2.53
N GLN A 45 -14.10 -8.00 -1.25
CA GLN A 45 -14.97 -9.09 -0.83
C GLN A 45 -16.38 -8.96 -1.44
N GLN A 46 -16.95 -7.76 -1.45
CA GLN A 46 -18.25 -7.51 -2.07
C GLN A 46 -18.22 -7.71 -3.59
N ALA A 47 -17.15 -7.28 -4.26
CA ALA A 47 -16.96 -7.52 -5.69
C ALA A 47 -16.90 -9.02 -6.01
N ALA A 48 -16.22 -9.81 -5.17
CA ALA A 48 -16.16 -11.26 -5.30
C ALA A 48 -17.55 -11.93 -5.12
N VAL A 49 -18.35 -11.50 -4.14
CA VAL A 49 -19.70 -12.02 -3.91
C VAL A 49 -20.65 -11.66 -5.07
N GLN A 50 -20.56 -10.44 -5.61
CA GLN A 50 -21.35 -10.05 -6.78
C GLN A 50 -20.97 -10.84 -8.04
N ALA A 51 -19.68 -11.11 -8.26
CA ALA A 51 -19.23 -11.96 -9.36
C ALA A 51 -19.81 -13.38 -9.25
N SER A 52 -19.94 -13.90 -8.03
CA SER A 52 -20.47 -15.26 -7.77
C SER A 52 -21.99 -15.42 -7.88
N SER A 53 -22.77 -14.33 -7.94
CA SER A 53 -24.24 -14.35 -7.88
C SER A 53 -24.94 -14.04 -9.22
N ARG A 54 -24.20 -13.92 -10.32
CA ARG A 54 -24.76 -13.64 -11.66
C ARG A 54 -25.55 -14.85 -12.19
N PRO A 55 -26.87 -14.72 -12.49
CA PRO A 55 -27.65 -15.82 -13.03
C PRO A 55 -27.18 -16.19 -14.44
N ALA A 56 -26.84 -17.46 -14.64
CA ALA A 56 -26.49 -18.01 -15.95
C ALA A 56 -27.78 -18.25 -16.75
N SER A 57 -27.98 -17.51 -17.85
CA SER A 57 -29.14 -17.69 -18.74
C SER A 57 -29.01 -19.03 -19.51
N GLU A 58 -30.13 -19.70 -19.78
CA GLU A 58 -30.26 -21.12 -20.19
C GLU A 58 -29.70 -21.50 -21.59
N SER A 59 -28.98 -20.61 -22.26
CA SER A 59 -28.07 -20.92 -23.40
C SER A 59 -26.97 -19.86 -23.52
N ALA A 60 -26.64 -19.21 -22.41
CA ALA A 60 -25.57 -18.24 -22.38
C ALA A 60 -24.25 -18.98 -22.32
N MET A 61 -23.29 -18.49 -23.11
CA MET A 61 -21.87 -18.60 -22.80
C MET A 61 -21.69 -18.68 -21.28
N ASN A 62 -20.89 -19.62 -20.79
CA ASN A 62 -20.48 -19.67 -19.40
C ASN A 62 -19.14 -18.90 -19.27
N PRO A 63 -19.12 -17.54 -19.30
CA PRO A 63 -17.87 -16.82 -19.23
C PRO A 63 -17.31 -16.96 -17.80
N ALA A 64 -16.19 -17.66 -17.67
CA ALA A 64 -15.30 -17.49 -16.54
C ALA A 64 -14.47 -16.23 -16.80
N VAL A 65 -14.60 -15.24 -15.93
CA VAL A 65 -13.79 -14.02 -15.94
C VAL A 65 -12.96 -14.01 -14.66
N SER A 66 -11.64 -13.91 -14.79
CA SER A 66 -10.73 -13.76 -13.64
C SER A 66 -9.87 -12.51 -13.81
N VAL A 67 -9.57 -11.87 -12.68
CA VAL A 67 -8.64 -10.77 -12.58
C VAL A 67 -7.68 -11.07 -11.43
N ILE A 68 -6.39 -10.98 -11.70
CA ILE A 68 -5.34 -11.05 -10.68
C ILE A 68 -4.66 -9.69 -10.67
N LEU A 69 -4.64 -9.03 -9.51
CA LEU A 69 -3.97 -7.74 -9.32
C LEU A 69 -2.81 -7.91 -8.33
N ASN A 70 -1.59 -7.65 -8.79
CA ASN A 70 -0.44 -7.51 -7.89
C ASN A 70 -0.19 -6.02 -7.63
N GLY A 71 -0.50 -5.56 -6.42
CA GLY A 71 -0.30 -4.17 -6.00
C GLY A 71 0.84 -4.04 -5.00
N ILE A 72 1.66 -3.00 -5.13
CA ILE A 72 2.72 -2.65 -4.19
C ILE A 72 2.52 -1.20 -3.74
N TYR A 73 2.58 -0.97 -2.43
CA TYR A 73 2.64 0.38 -1.85
C TYR A 73 4.04 0.65 -1.30
N SER A 74 4.72 1.65 -1.87
CA SER A 74 6.08 2.02 -1.49
C SER A 74 6.11 3.39 -0.84
N ASN A 75 6.53 3.48 0.42
CA ASN A 75 6.78 4.74 1.11
C ASN A 75 8.28 4.99 1.24
N LEU A 76 8.83 5.84 0.39
CA LEU A 76 10.26 6.10 0.30
C LEU A 76 10.61 7.45 0.95
N SER A 77 11.61 7.44 1.83
CA SER A 77 12.12 8.64 2.50
C SER A 77 12.79 9.63 1.54
N GLN A 78 13.35 9.13 0.44
CA GLN A 78 13.97 9.94 -0.60
C GLN A 78 12.98 10.16 -1.74
N ASP A 79 12.85 11.40 -2.22
CA ASP A 79 11.96 11.72 -3.34
C ASP A 79 12.55 11.22 -4.66
N PRO A 80 11.91 10.26 -5.35
CA PRO A 80 12.43 9.70 -6.58
C PRO A 80 12.59 10.72 -7.72
N ASN A 81 11.86 11.84 -7.71
CA ASN A 81 11.99 12.88 -8.74
C ASN A 81 13.26 13.73 -8.59
N THR A 82 13.84 13.76 -7.39
CA THR A 82 15.02 14.59 -7.07
C THR A 82 16.23 13.75 -6.67
N PHE A 83 16.07 12.44 -6.60
CA PHE A 83 17.11 11.54 -6.16
C PHE A 83 18.31 11.58 -7.11
N ARG A 84 19.50 11.74 -6.52
CA ARG A 84 20.77 11.76 -7.24
C ARG A 84 21.89 11.26 -6.34
N ILE A 85 22.87 10.60 -6.95
CA ILE A 85 24.10 10.18 -6.28
C ILE A 85 25.16 11.26 -6.56
N ASN A 86 25.68 11.88 -5.51
CA ASN A 86 26.71 12.91 -5.64
C ASN A 86 27.99 12.32 -6.23
N GLY A 87 28.66 13.07 -7.12
CA GLY A 87 29.90 12.65 -7.78
C GLY A 87 29.70 11.83 -9.05
N PHE A 88 28.45 11.56 -9.46
CA PHE A 88 28.11 10.91 -10.72
C PHE A 88 27.26 11.84 -11.58
N VAL A 89 27.32 11.65 -12.91
CA VAL A 89 26.41 12.32 -13.84
C VAL A 89 24.96 11.90 -13.55
N PRO A 90 23.97 12.82 -13.62
CA PRO A 90 22.58 12.49 -13.37
C PRO A 90 22.10 11.37 -14.31
N THR A 91 21.44 10.36 -13.75
CA THR A 91 20.99 9.17 -14.48
C THR A 91 19.58 9.35 -15.07
N PHE A 92 19.00 10.56 -14.95
CA PHE A 92 17.67 10.92 -15.45
C PHE A 92 16.55 9.92 -15.11
N GLY A 93 16.68 9.20 -13.99
CA GLY A 93 15.69 8.23 -13.52
C GLY A 93 16.08 6.77 -13.71
N ASP A 94 17.17 6.45 -14.43
CA ASP A 94 17.64 5.06 -14.61
C ASP A 94 18.16 4.43 -13.32
N VAL A 95 18.69 5.26 -12.40
CA VAL A 95 19.17 4.82 -11.09
C VAL A 95 18.45 5.62 -10.03
N GLY A 96 17.56 4.95 -9.29
CA GLY A 96 16.78 5.59 -8.26
C GLY A 96 16.05 4.60 -7.35
N PRO A 97 15.46 5.08 -6.25
CA PRO A 97 14.87 4.25 -5.23
C PRO A 97 13.54 3.59 -5.66
N GLY A 98 13.05 3.86 -6.88
CA GLY A 98 11.82 3.29 -7.45
C GLY A 98 10.62 4.24 -7.40
N VAL A 99 9.42 3.73 -7.71
CA VAL A 99 8.18 4.53 -7.71
C VAL A 99 7.64 4.64 -6.27
N ARG A 100 7.27 5.86 -5.85
CA ARG A 100 6.63 6.12 -4.56
C ARG A 100 5.11 6.07 -4.68
N GLY A 101 4.44 5.56 -3.65
CA GLY A 101 2.99 5.44 -3.58
C GLY A 101 2.48 4.07 -4.03
N LEU A 102 1.21 4.02 -4.45
CA LEU A 102 0.57 2.81 -4.95
C LEU A 102 1.01 2.54 -6.39
N SER A 103 1.41 1.32 -6.68
CA SER A 103 1.75 0.84 -8.00
C SER A 103 1.12 -0.53 -8.24
N LEU A 104 0.78 -0.83 -9.49
CA LEU A 104 0.44 -2.18 -9.91
C LEU A 104 1.68 -2.77 -10.57
N GLY A 105 2.09 -3.94 -10.11
CA GLY A 105 3.06 -4.78 -10.79
C GLY A 105 2.36 -5.53 -11.92
N GLU A 106 2.50 -6.85 -11.91
CA GLU A 106 1.85 -7.72 -12.90
C GLU A 106 0.36 -7.88 -12.58
N SER A 107 -0.49 -7.65 -13.58
CA SER A 107 -1.93 -7.90 -13.48
C SER A 107 -2.35 -8.81 -14.62
N GLU A 108 -3.11 -9.85 -14.31
CA GLU A 108 -3.63 -10.80 -15.28
C GLU A 108 -5.13 -10.63 -15.43
N PHE A 109 -5.61 -10.70 -16.68
CA PHE A 109 -7.02 -10.69 -17.02
C PHE A 109 -7.32 -11.85 -17.95
N ALA A 110 -8.16 -12.79 -17.51
CA ALA A 110 -8.54 -13.95 -18.31
C ALA A 110 -10.05 -13.99 -18.54
N ILE A 111 -10.43 -14.33 -19.77
CA ILE A 111 -11.79 -14.63 -20.19
C ILE A 111 -11.78 -16.00 -20.84
N ALA A 112 -12.57 -16.92 -20.32
CA ALA A 112 -12.84 -18.22 -20.94
C ALA A 112 -14.35 -18.42 -21.05
N ALA A 113 -14.83 -19.05 -22.11
CA ALA A 113 -16.24 -19.40 -22.24
C ALA A 113 -16.39 -20.76 -22.93
N ASN A 114 -17.39 -21.53 -22.50
CA ASN A 114 -17.81 -22.76 -23.19
C ASN A 114 -19.28 -22.64 -23.64
N ILE A 115 -19.60 -23.31 -24.75
CA ILE A 115 -20.94 -23.44 -25.33
C ILE A 115 -21.41 -24.89 -25.14
N ASP A 116 -21.33 -25.39 -23.90
CA ASP A 116 -21.84 -26.72 -23.56
C ASP A 116 -22.87 -26.59 -22.43
N HIS A 117 -23.99 -27.28 -22.60
CA HIS A 117 -25.07 -27.36 -21.64
C HIS A 117 -24.84 -28.45 -20.58
N HIS A 118 -23.80 -29.29 -20.75
CA HIS A 118 -23.61 -30.51 -19.97
C HIS A 118 -22.26 -30.70 -19.24
N PHE A 119 -21.15 -30.02 -19.59
CA PHE A 119 -19.86 -30.21 -18.89
C PHE A 119 -19.11 -28.91 -18.56
N ARG A 120 -18.52 -28.84 -17.36
CA ARG A 120 -17.61 -27.77 -16.89
C ARG A 120 -16.35 -28.41 -16.30
N GLY A 121 -15.18 -28.11 -16.87
CA GLY A 121 -13.85 -28.51 -16.38
C GLY A 121 -12.85 -27.42 -16.72
#